data_AF-A0A0N1INB2-F1
#
_entry.id   AF-A0A0N1INB2-F1
#
_cell.length_a   1.000
_cell.length_b   1.000
_cell.length_c   1.000
_cell.angle_alpha   90.00
_cell.angle_beta   90.00
_cell.angle_gamma   90.00
#
_symmetry.space_group_name_H-M   'P 1'
#
loop_
_entity.id
_entity.type
_entity.pdbx_description
1 polymer ?
#
loop_
_entity_poly.entity_id
_entity_poly.type
_entity_poly.pdbx_seq_one_letter_code
_entity_poly.pdbx_strand_id
1 'polypeptide(L)'
;MDGIANSCPNLERLELRWDPENLRFSDKSQKAIDILRVKCLKLKCLVLSDGRYYEIVKANFERADRLTVVRTSTNCRVSNYYLLSNYKDLIFN
;
A
#
# COMPACT_ATOMS: atom_id res chain seq x y z
N MET A 1 8.87 4.92 3.03
CA MET A 1 8.56 3.68 2.28
C MET A 1 9.73 2.71 2.29
N ASP A 2 10.97 3.16 2.05
CA ASP A 2 12.16 2.27 2.14
C ASP A 2 12.29 1.54 3.48
N GLY A 3 12.07 2.22 4.61
CA GLY A 3 12.06 1.57 5.92
C GLY A 3 11.03 0.44 6.02
N ILE A 4 9.80 0.68 5.57
CA ILE A 4 8.73 -0.34 5.54
C ILE A 4 9.16 -1.52 4.66
N ALA A 5 9.63 -1.25 3.45
CA ALA A 5 10.02 -2.29 2.51
C ALA A 5 11.23 -3.13 2.98
N ASN A 6 12.14 -2.51 3.73
CA ASN A 6 13.33 -3.17 4.28
C ASN A 6 13.03 -3.96 5.56
N SER A 7 12.12 -3.46 6.40
CA SER A 7 11.81 -4.06 7.70
C SER A 7 10.60 -5.00 7.66
N CYS A 8 9.74 -4.91 6.64
CA CYS A 8 8.49 -5.65 6.56
C CYS A 8 8.39 -6.50 5.26
N PRO A 9 9.24 -7.54 5.08
CA PRO A 9 9.17 -8.39 3.88
C PRO A 9 7.87 -9.19 3.78
N ASN A 10 7.22 -9.46 4.92
CA ASN A 10 5.95 -10.18 5.01
C ASN A 10 4.72 -9.27 4.95
N LEU A 11 4.88 -7.98 4.59
CA LEU A 11 3.77 -7.03 4.53
C LEU A 11 2.71 -7.48 3.52
N GLU A 12 1.51 -7.78 4.01
CA GLU A 12 0.40 -8.21 3.15
C GLU A 12 -0.58 -7.08 2.80
N ARG A 13 -0.74 -6.10 3.69
CA ARG A 13 -1.70 -5.00 3.54
C ARG A 13 -1.08 -3.71 4.03
N LEU A 14 -1.23 -2.65 3.24
CA LEU A 14 -0.79 -1.30 3.58
C LEU A 14 -1.87 -0.30 3.14
N GLU A 15 -2.26 0.59 4.04
CA GLU A 15 -3.19 1.68 3.74
C GLU A 15 -2.52 3.02 4.03
N LEU A 16 -2.53 3.91 3.04
CA LEU A 16 -1.95 5.24 3.12
C LEU A 16 -3.02 6.26 2.73
N ARG A 17 -3.48 7.04 3.70
CA ARG A 17 -4.41 8.16 3.50
C ARG A 17 -3.64 9.47 3.52
N TRP A 18 -3.02 9.79 2.40
CA TRP A 18 -2.38 11.10 2.19
C TRP A 18 -3.34 12.08 1.55
N ASP A 19 -3.06 13.37 1.68
CA ASP A 19 -3.86 14.42 1.07
C ASP A 19 -3.86 14.26 -0.47
N PRO A 20 -5.01 13.96 -1.10
CA PRO A 20 -5.07 13.70 -2.54
C PRO A 20 -4.84 14.95 -3.40
N GLU A 21 -5.05 16.15 -2.85
CA GLU A 21 -4.93 17.41 -3.59
C GLU A 21 -3.49 17.91 -3.60
N ASN A 22 -2.80 17.76 -2.46
CA ASN A 22 -1.46 18.30 -2.28
C ASN A 22 -0.33 17.29 -2.56
N LEU A 23 -0.63 15.99 -2.63
CA LEU A 23 0.37 14.96 -2.88
C LEU A 23 0.85 14.99 -4.33
N ARG A 24 2.02 15.58 -4.55
CA ARG A 24 2.68 15.62 -5.86
C ARG A 24 3.51 14.36 -6.08
N PHE A 25 3.40 13.80 -7.27
CA PHE A 25 4.31 12.77 -7.73
C PHE A 25 5.74 13.33 -7.89
N SER A 26 6.72 12.53 -7.50
CA SER A 26 8.15 12.84 -7.61
C SER A 26 8.96 11.59 -7.91
N ASP A 27 10.18 11.75 -8.44
CA ASP A 27 11.11 10.63 -8.67
C ASP A 27 11.39 9.83 -7.40
N LYS A 28 11.45 10.50 -6.24
CA LYS A 28 11.60 9.85 -4.94
C LYS A 28 10.39 8.97 -4.61
N SER A 29 9.19 9.46 -4.88
CA SER A 29 7.96 8.70 -4.67
C SER A 29 7.88 7.48 -5.61
N GLN A 30 8.36 7.59 -6.84
CA GLN A 30 8.41 6.47 -7.78
C GLN A 30 9.36 5.38 -7.29
N LYS A 31 10.61 5.76 -6.95
CA LYS A 31 11.60 4.82 -6.42
C LYS A 31 11.10 4.09 -5.17
N ALA A 32 10.45 4.83 -4.27
CA ALA A 32 9.84 4.26 -3.07
C ALA A 32 8.77 3.19 -3.38
N ILE A 33 7.93 3.43 -4.38
CA ILE A 33 6.90 2.49 -4.82
C ILE A 33 7.51 1.27 -5.51
N ASP A 34 8.53 1.47 -6.34
CA ASP A 34 9.26 0.37 -6.97
C ASP A 34 9.93 -0.53 -5.91
N ILE A 35 10.53 0.06 -4.87
CA ILE A 35 11.13 -0.66 -3.75
C ILE A 35 10.07 -1.47 -2.99
N LEU A 36 8.92 -0.87 -2.71
CA LEU A 36 7.79 -1.57 -2.06
C LEU A 36 7.32 -2.76 -2.92
N ARG A 37 7.18 -2.57 -4.24
CA ARG A 37 6.77 -3.62 -5.18
C ARG A 37 7.75 -4.79 -5.20
N VAL A 38 9.06 -4.50 -5.25
CA VAL A 38 10.12 -5.52 -5.38
C VAL A 38 10.38 -6.26 -4.06
N LYS A 39 10.31 -5.57 -2.91
CA LYS A 39 10.65 -6.17 -1.61
C LYS A 39 9.45 -6.77 -0.88
N CYS A 40 8.26 -6.17 -0.98
CA CYS A 40 7.05 -6.69 -0.34
C CYS A 40 6.28 -7.60 -1.31
N LEU A 41 6.85 -8.77 -1.61
CA LEU A 41 6.28 -9.73 -2.56
C LEU A 41 4.92 -10.30 -2.09
N LYS A 42 4.68 -10.33 -0.77
CA LYS A 42 3.41 -10.76 -0.18
C LYS A 42 2.32 -9.70 -0.15
N LEU A 43 2.59 -8.48 -0.64
CA LEU A 43 1.63 -7.39 -0.62
C LEU A 43 0.43 -7.70 -1.51
N LYS A 44 -0.73 -7.93 -0.89
CA LYS A 44 -2.01 -8.25 -1.54
C LYS A 44 -2.90 -7.02 -1.69
N CYS A 45 -2.68 -6.00 -0.87
CA CYS A 45 -3.50 -4.80 -0.86
C CYS A 45 -2.68 -3.57 -0.47
N LEU A 46 -2.62 -2.59 -1.38
CA LEU A 46 -2.09 -1.24 -1.15
C LEU A 46 -3.23 -0.25 -1.39
N VAL A 47 -3.72 0.38 -0.34
CA VAL A 47 -4.80 1.36 -0.41
C VAL A 47 -4.20 2.75 -0.42
N LEU A 48 -4.56 3.56 -1.40
CA LEU A 48 -4.15 4.95 -1.52
C LEU A 48 -5.39 5.85 -1.57
N SER A 49 -5.23 7.10 -1.17
CA SER A 49 -6.24 8.13 -1.42
C SER A 49 -6.54 8.26 -2.93
N ASP A 50 -7.81 8.48 -3.25
CA ASP A 50 -8.28 8.74 -4.61
C ASP A 50 -7.59 9.99 -5.20
N GLY A 51 -6.98 9.88 -6.39
CA GLY A 51 -6.29 11.00 -7.02
C GLY A 51 -5.19 10.58 -8.00
N ARG A 52 -4.44 11.55 -8.54
CA ARG A 52 -3.40 11.29 -9.55
C ARG A 52 -2.33 10.32 -9.08
N TYR A 53 -1.97 10.38 -7.79
CA TYR A 53 -0.95 9.50 -7.23
C TYR A 53 -1.41 8.03 -7.27
N TYR A 54 -2.67 7.75 -6.95
CA TYR A 54 -3.25 6.41 -7.07
C TYR A 54 -3.11 5.87 -8.49
N GLU A 55 -3.51 6.64 -9.51
CA GLU A 55 -3.47 6.19 -10.91
C GLU A 55 -2.05 5.83 -11.37
N ILE A 56 -1.06 6.64 -10.98
CA ILE A 56 0.34 6.38 -11.32
C ILE A 56 0.86 5.10 -10.65
N VAL A 57 0.54 4.91 -9.36
CA VAL A 57 0.94 3.71 -8.62
C VAL A 57 0.23 2.48 -9.17
N LYS A 58 -1.07 2.58 -9.48
CA LYS A 58 -1.85 1.51 -10.11
C LYS A 58 -1.21 1.07 -11.43
N ALA A 59 -0.93 2.01 -12.33
CA ALA A 59 -0.27 1.72 -13.61
C ALA A 59 1.16 1.14 -13.44
N ASN A 60 1.87 1.47 -12.36
CA ASN A 60 3.17 0.87 -12.04
C ASN A 60 3.06 -0.60 -11.63
N PHE A 61 2.03 -0.98 -10.87
CA PHE A 61 1.77 -2.37 -10.48
C PHE A 61 1.15 -3.18 -11.61
N GLU A 62 0.30 -2.58 -12.43
CA GLU A 62 -0.27 -3.25 -13.61
C GLU A 62 0.80 -3.62 -14.64
N ARG A 63 1.78 -2.74 -14.88
CA ARG A 63 2.96 -3.04 -15.72
C ARG A 63 3.86 -4.15 -15.19
N ALA A 64 3.68 -4.53 -13.92
CA ALA A 64 4.39 -5.63 -13.28
C ALA A 64 3.47 -6.84 -13.04
N ASP A 65 2.37 -6.95 -13.78
CA ASP A 65 1.37 -8.03 -13.72
C ASP A 65 0.70 -8.20 -12.34
N ARG A 66 0.62 -7.13 -11.55
CA ARG A 66 0.01 -7.10 -10.20
C ARG A 66 -1.27 -6.26 -10.15
N LEU A 67 -2.23 -6.61 -11.01
CA LEU A 67 -3.44 -5.83 -11.33
C LEU A 67 -4.34 -5.46 -10.12
N THR A 68 -4.42 -6.31 -9.09
CA THR A 68 -5.44 -6.18 -8.02
C THR A 68 -4.90 -5.64 -6.69
N VAL A 69 -3.61 -5.33 -6.65
CA VAL A 69 -2.92 -4.92 -5.42
C VAL A 69 -3.30 -3.50 -5.02
N VAL A 70 -3.31 -2.55 -5.96
CA VAL A 70 -3.52 -1.12 -5.67
C VAL A 70 -5.02 -0.77 -5.71
N ARG A 71 -5.54 -0.15 -4.65
CA ARG A 71 -6.96 0.18 -4.48
C ARG A 71 -7.12 1.62 -4.00
N THR A 72 -8.26 2.23 -4.30
CA THR A 72 -8.60 3.55 -3.74
C THR A 72 -9.25 3.44 -2.38
N SER A 73 -9.20 4.50 -1.58
CA SER A 73 -9.90 4.59 -0.29
C SER A 73 -11.42 4.44 -0.42
N THR A 74 -12.02 4.96 -1.50
CA THR A 74 -13.47 4.85 -1.76
C THR A 74 -13.90 3.43 -2.13
N ASN A 75 -13.10 2.69 -2.89
CA ASN A 75 -13.42 1.34 -3.35
C ASN A 75 -12.85 0.24 -2.44
N CYS A 76 -12.20 0.60 -1.34
CA CYS A 76 -11.63 -0.35 -0.41
C CYS A 76 -12.54 -0.59 0.79
N ARG A 77 -13.19 -1.76 0.83
CA ARG A 77 -13.95 -2.24 1.98
C ARG A 77 -13.10 -3.22 2.80
N VAL A 78 -11.98 -2.75 3.35
CA VAL A 78 -11.13 -3.58 4.22
C VAL A 78 -11.62 -3.44 5.66
N SER A 79 -12.14 -4.52 6.20
CA SER A 79 -12.41 -4.66 7.63
C SER A 79 -11.17 -5.15 8.35
N ASN A 80 -10.96 -4.72 9.59
CA ASN A 80 -9.92 -5.25 10.49
C ASN A 80 -10.24 -6.65 11.00
N TYR A 81 -11.29 -7.32 10.51
CA TYR A 81 -11.66 -8.68 10.89
C TYR A 81 -10.49 -9.68 10.85
N TYR A 82 -9.61 -9.56 9.84
CA TYR A 82 -8.44 -10.43 9.72
C TYR A 82 -7.44 -10.28 10.88
N LEU A 83 -7.48 -9.17 11.61
CA LEU A 83 -6.64 -8.91 12.78
C LEU A 83 -7.22 -9.52 14.06
N LEU A 84 -8.47 -10.00 14.04
CA LEU A 84 -9.08 -10.64 15.22
C LEU A 84 -8.37 -11.93 15.62
N SER A 85 -7.72 -12.63 14.67
CA SER A 85 -6.84 -13.76 14.99
C SER A 85 -5.67 -13.36 15.90
N ASN A 86 -5.28 -12.09 15.86
CA ASN A 86 -4.21 -11.49 16.64
C ASN A 86 -4.75 -10.58 17.75
N TYR A 87 -6.04 -10.70 18.10
CA TYR A 87 -6.68 -9.80 19.07
C TYR A 87 -5.90 -9.72 20.40
N LYS A 88 -5.39 -10.85 20.91
CA LYS A 88 -4.59 -10.88 22.13
C LYS A 88 -3.32 -10.02 22.05
N ASP A 89 -2.68 -9.95 20.89
CA ASP A 89 -1.48 -9.15 20.66
C ASP A 89 -1.81 -7.65 20.51
N LEU A 90 -3.06 -7.33 20.15
CA LEU A 90 -3.54 -5.96 19.91
C LEU A 90 -4.04 -5.26 21.18
N ILE A 91 -4.45 -6.00 22.22
CA ILE A 91 -5.04 -5.39 23.43
C ILE A 91 -3.96 -4.74 24.32
N PHE A 92 -2.66 -4.97 24.08
CA PHE A 92 -1.60 -4.61 25.03
C PHE A 92 -0.32 -4.01 24.43
N ASN A 93 -0.44 -3.21 23.36
CA ASN A 93 0.64 -2.30 22.93
C ASN A 93 0.16 -0.85 22.93
#